data_AF-A0A316SMQ9-F1
#
_entry.id   AF-A0A316SMQ9-F1
#
_cell.length_a   1.000
_cell.length_b   1.000
_cell.length_c   1.000
_cell.angle_alpha   90.00
_cell.angle_beta   90.00
_cell.angle_gamma   90.00
#
_symmetry.space_group_name_H-M   'P 1'
#
loop_
_entity.id
_entity.type
_entity.pdbx_description
1 polymer ?
#
loop_
_entity_poly.entity_id
_entity_poly.type
_entity_poly.pdbx_seq_one_letter_code
_entity_poly.pdbx_strand_id
1 'polypeptide(L)'
;MDKYTDNSLVEPMDAVILLNDNYANAGLKKGFIGVVVDNLIKTHNIILADFDNPYTGQSIAVLAEIKKEDFRVISSSSDDQRAVRAFKALFA
;
A
#
# COMPACT_ATOMS: atom_id res chain seq x y z
N MET A 1 -15.89 11.74 -6.70
CA MET A 1 -15.20 10.48 -6.39
C MET A 1 -13.98 10.83 -5.57
N ASP A 2 -13.67 10.06 -4.54
CA ASP A 2 -12.50 10.27 -3.69
C ASP A 2 -11.48 9.15 -3.90
N LYS A 3 -10.30 9.29 -3.31
CA LYS A 3 -9.23 8.30 -3.42
C LYS A 3 -9.55 6.94 -2.80
N TYR A 4 -10.57 6.85 -1.96
CA TYR A 4 -11.04 5.60 -1.37
C TYR A 4 -11.94 4.80 -2.32
N THR A 5 -12.38 5.43 -3.41
CA THR A 5 -13.23 4.83 -4.45
C THR A 5 -12.58 4.85 -5.85
N ASP A 6 -11.63 5.74 -6.10
CA ASP A 6 -10.79 5.76 -7.31
C ASP A 6 -9.32 5.97 -6.96
N ASN A 7 -8.52 4.91 -7.09
CA ASN A 7 -7.09 4.92 -6.84
C ASN A 7 -6.30 5.92 -7.70
N SER A 8 -6.86 6.45 -8.79
CA SER A 8 -6.16 7.47 -9.61
C SER A 8 -5.90 8.77 -8.84
N LEU A 9 -6.67 9.00 -7.78
CA LEU A 9 -6.63 10.19 -6.92
C LEU A 9 -5.70 10.04 -5.71
N VAL A 10 -4.93 8.94 -5.62
CA VAL A 10 -3.96 8.73 -4.53
C VAL A 10 -2.88 9.81 -4.52
N GLU A 11 -2.44 10.21 -3.34
CA GLU A 11 -1.44 11.25 -3.13
C GLU A 11 -0.21 10.69 -2.42
N PRO A 12 0.97 11.31 -2.58
CA PRO A 12 2.12 11.00 -1.74
C PRO A 12 1.76 11.07 -0.25
N MET A 13 2.37 10.19 0.53
CA MET A 13 2.11 9.94 1.95
C MET A 13 0.81 9.20 2.28
N ASP A 14 -0.03 8.87 1.29
CA ASP A 14 -1.18 8.00 1.55
C ASP A 14 -0.74 6.59 1.91
N ALA A 15 -1.45 6.00 2.87
CA ALA A 15 -1.29 4.59 3.17
C ALA A 15 -2.12 3.76 2.18
N VAL A 16 -1.51 2.73 1.60
CA VAL A 16 -2.15 1.80 0.66
C VAL A 16 -2.02 0.38 1.15
N ILE A 17 -3.02 -0.45 0.85
CA ILE A 17 -3.00 -1.88 1.15
C ILE A 17 -2.99 -2.70 -0.14
N LEU A 18 -2.12 -3.70 -0.21
CA LEU A 18 -2.06 -4.63 -1.34
C LEU A 18 -3.26 -5.59 -1.36
N LEU A 19 -3.81 -5.82 -2.54
CA LEU A 19 -5.02 -6.63 -2.74
C LEU A 19 -4.72 -8.07 -3.17
N ASN A 20 -3.49 -8.36 -3.57
CA ASN A 20 -3.05 -9.66 -4.07
C ASN A 20 -1.56 -9.92 -3.77
N ASP A 21 -1.08 -11.09 -4.19
CA ASP A 21 0.29 -11.58 -3.95
C ASP A 21 1.21 -11.44 -5.17
N ASN A 22 0.90 -10.54 -6.12
CA ASN A 22 1.68 -10.35 -7.36
C ASN A 22 3.15 -9.95 -7.08
N TYR A 23 3.42 -9.43 -5.89
CA TYR A 23 4.71 -8.88 -5.47
C TYR A 23 5.47 -9.78 -4.48
N ALA A 24 5.07 -11.05 -4.35
CA ALA A 24 5.67 -12.00 -3.40
C ALA A 24 7.18 -12.17 -3.58
N ASN A 25 7.69 -12.04 -4.81
CA ASN A 25 9.14 -12.10 -5.10
C ASN A 25 9.92 -10.92 -4.49
N ALA A 26 9.25 -9.81 -4.20
CA ALA A 26 9.80 -8.64 -3.49
C ALA A 26 9.52 -8.71 -1.97
N GLY A 27 9.05 -9.85 -1.45
CA GLY A 27 8.69 -10.00 -0.04
C GLY A 27 7.35 -9.38 0.35
N LEU A 28 6.58 -8.87 -0.62
CA LEU A 28 5.30 -8.20 -0.40
C LEU A 28 4.13 -9.17 -0.64
N LYS A 29 3.18 -9.20 0.29
CA LYS A 29 2.00 -10.08 0.23
C LYS A 29 0.72 -9.27 0.28
N LYS A 30 -0.39 -9.90 -0.11
CA LYS A 30 -1.73 -9.36 0.10
C LYS A 30 -1.90 -8.92 1.54
N GLY A 31 -2.45 -7.72 1.72
CA GLY A 31 -2.68 -7.14 3.04
C GLY A 31 -1.48 -6.38 3.61
N PHE A 32 -0.32 -6.39 2.95
CA PHE A 32 0.78 -5.51 3.33
C PHE A 32 0.39 -4.06 3.09
N ILE A 33 0.84 -3.19 4.01
CA ILE A 33 0.55 -1.77 4.00
C ILE A 33 1.83 -1.02 3.68
N GLY A 34 1.77 -0.15 2.69
CA GLY A 34 2.86 0.73 2.28
C GLY A 34 2.41 2.19 2.28
N VAL A 35 3.38 3.08 2.08
CA VAL A 35 3.18 4.52 1.97
C VAL A 35 3.53 4.95 0.55
N VAL A 36 2.65 5.69 -0.10
CA VAL A 36 2.91 6.21 -1.45
C VAL A 36 4.02 7.25 -1.39
N VAL A 37 5.02 7.07 -2.26
CA VAL A 37 6.10 8.02 -2.49
C VAL A 37 5.74 8.93 -3.67
N ASP A 38 5.23 8.35 -4.76
CA ASP A 38 4.83 9.11 -5.95
C ASP A 38 3.66 8.44 -6.69
N ASN A 39 2.82 9.26 -7.32
CA ASN A 39 1.68 8.83 -8.14
C ASN A 39 2.02 8.98 -9.63
N LEU A 40 2.36 7.88 -10.26
CA LEU A 40 2.69 7.80 -11.69
C LEU A 40 1.57 7.14 -12.51
N ILE A 41 0.34 7.11 -12.01
CA ILE A 41 -0.76 6.37 -12.63
C ILE A 41 -1.07 6.93 -14.03
N LYS A 42 -1.01 8.25 -14.19
CA LYS A 42 -1.36 8.89 -15.47
C LYS A 42 -0.39 8.54 -16.61
N THR A 43 0.86 8.24 -16.29
CA THR A 43 1.92 7.97 -17.27
C THR A 43 2.25 6.48 -17.39
N HIS A 44 2.19 5.74 -16.28
CA HIS A 44 2.67 4.36 -16.19
C HIS A 44 1.66 3.38 -15.56
N ASN A 45 0.48 3.85 -15.14
CA ASN A 45 -0.53 3.06 -14.42
C ASN A 45 0.00 2.39 -13.13
N ILE A 46 0.98 3.02 -12.48
CA ILE A 46 1.57 2.56 -11.22
C ILE A 46 1.70 3.70 -10.20
N ILE A 47 1.90 3.34 -8.94
CA ILE A 47 2.49 4.20 -7.90
C ILE A 47 3.88 3.68 -7.54
N LEU A 48 4.70 4.56 -6.97
CA LEU A 48 5.87 4.15 -6.19
C LEU A 48 5.48 4.14 -4.72
N ALA A 49 5.78 3.06 -4.00
CA ALA A 49 5.48 2.94 -2.59
C ALA A 49 6.60 2.29 -1.79
N ASP A 50 6.79 2.78 -0.56
CA ASP A 50 7.69 2.18 0.41
C ASP A 50 6.90 1.28 1.36
N PHE A 51 7.47 0.14 1.69
CA PHE A 51 6.93 -0.84 2.62
C PHE A 51 7.96 -1.10 3.71
N ASP A 52 7.61 -0.77 4.95
CA ASP A 52 8.47 -0.94 6.11
C ASP A 52 7.82 -1.84 7.16
N ASN A 53 8.65 -2.48 7.97
CA ASN A 53 8.19 -3.15 9.18
C ASN A 53 7.61 -2.09 10.15
N PRO A 54 6.34 -2.22 10.58
CA PRO A 54 5.65 -1.18 11.34
C PRO A 54 6.19 -0.95 12.76
N TYR A 55 7.07 -1.82 13.27
CA TYR A 55 7.67 -1.70 14.60
C TYR A 55 9.14 -1.31 14.55
N THR A 56 9.91 -1.91 13.62
CA THR A 56 11.35 -1.68 13.54
C THR A 56 11.72 -0.55 12.58
N GLY A 57 10.81 -0.16 11.68
CA GLY A 57 11.09 0.79 10.59
C GLY A 57 12.06 0.23 9.54
N GLN A 58 12.41 -1.05 9.61
CA GLN A 58 13.25 -1.68 8.60
C GLN A 58 12.47 -1.83 7.29
N SER A 59 13.09 -1.42 6.19
CA SER A 59 12.47 -1.54 4.88
C SER A 59 12.34 -2.99 4.45
N ILE A 60 11.14 -3.32 3.97
CA ILE A 60 10.78 -4.59 3.33
C ILE A 60 10.98 -4.44 1.82
N ALA A 61 10.45 -3.36 1.25
CA ALA A 61 10.65 -2.97 -0.14
C ALA A 61 10.62 -1.44 -0.25
N VAL A 62 11.54 -0.88 -1.04
CA VAL A 62 11.69 0.57 -1.25
C VAL A 62 11.39 0.87 -2.71
N LEU A 63 10.61 1.93 -2.97
CA LEU A 63 10.17 2.37 -4.30
C LEU A 63 9.56 1.22 -5.12
N ALA A 64 8.72 0.41 -4.49
CA ALA A 64 8.04 -0.68 -5.18
C ALA A 64 7.02 -0.11 -6.18
N GLU A 65 7.09 -0.58 -7.44
CA GLU A 65 6.16 -0.22 -8.50
C GLU A 65 4.85 -1.01 -8.36
N ILE A 66 3.80 -0.38 -7.82
CA ILE A 66 2.51 -1.04 -7.59
C ILE A 66 1.48 -0.58 -8.62
N LYS A 67 0.84 -1.52 -9.31
CA LYS A 67 -0.19 -1.22 -10.32
C LYS A 67 -1.44 -0.64 -9.68
N LYS A 68 -2.12 0.26 -10.40
CA LYS A 68 -3.37 0.91 -9.95
C LYS A 68 -4.40 -0.09 -9.42
N GLU A 69 -4.54 -1.23 -10.07
CA GLU A 69 -5.50 -2.29 -9.76
C GLU A 69 -5.12 -3.18 -8.56
N ASP A 70 -3.86 -3.14 -8.12
CA ASP A 70 -3.32 -4.08 -7.12
C ASP A 70 -3.32 -3.51 -5.70
N PHE A 71 -3.72 -2.25 -5.52
CA PHE A 71 -3.85 -1.64 -4.20
C PHE A 71 -5.22 -0.98 -4.00
N ARG A 72 -5.49 -0.53 -2.77
CA ARG A 72 -6.47 0.53 -2.51
C ARG A 72 -5.95 1.44 -1.41
N VAL A 73 -6.42 2.69 -1.38
CA VAL A 73 -6.10 3.64 -0.31
C VAL A 73 -6.80 3.24 0.98
N ILE A 74 -6.08 3.34 2.10
CA ILE A 74 -6.59 3.10 3.44
C ILE A 74 -7.26 4.37 3.95
N SER A 75 -8.50 4.25 4.40
CA SER A 75 -9.25 5.32 5.05
C SER A 75 -9.25 5.16 6.58
N SER A 76 -9.99 6.02 7.27
CA SER A 76 -10.24 5.89 8.71
C SER A 76 -11.39 4.92 9.08
N SER A 77 -11.91 4.16 8.12
CA SER A 77 -13.02 3.22 8.35
C SER A 77 -12.68 2.13 9.37
N SER A 78 -13.71 1.55 10.01
CA SER A 78 -13.53 0.45 10.97
C SER A 78 -12.87 -0.78 10.34
N ASP A 79 -13.17 -1.06 9.07
CA ASP A 79 -12.58 -2.16 8.31
C ASP A 79 -11.11 -1.92 7.98
N ASP A 80 -10.75 -0.69 7.65
CA ASP A 80 -9.36 -0.30 7.42
C ASP A 80 -8.52 -0.35 8.69
N GLN A 81 -9.07 0.13 9.80
CA GLN A 81 -8.41 -0.02 11.09
C GLN A 81 -8.20 -1.49 11.47
N ARG A 82 -9.14 -2.38 11.09
CA ARG A 82 -9.00 -3.83 11.29
C ARG A 82 -7.88 -4.40 10.43
N ALA A 83 -7.79 -3.99 9.16
CA ALA A 83 -6.71 -4.39 8.27
C ALA A 83 -5.34 -3.90 8.76
N VAL A 84 -5.24 -2.67 9.24
CA VAL A 84 -4.01 -2.13 9.87
C VAL A 84 -3.59 -2.95 11.08
N ARG A 85 -4.53 -3.33 11.94
CA ARG A 85 -4.23 -4.21 13.09
C ARG A 85 -3.76 -5.60 12.63
N ALA A 86 -4.41 -6.18 11.61
CA ALA A 86 -4.02 -7.47 11.06
C ALA A 86 -2.61 -7.42 10.46
N PHE A 87 -2.27 -6.38 9.69
CA PHE A 87 -0.93 -6.16 9.16
C PHE A 87 0.12 -6.07 10.27
N LYS A 88 -0.13 -5.24 11.30
CA LYS A 88 0.76 -5.12 12.45
C LYS A 88 0.95 -6.43 13.21
N ALA A 89 -0.07 -7.29 13.29
CA ALA A 89 0.04 -8.59 13.95
C ALA A 89 0.96 -9.58 13.21
N LEU A 90 1.30 -9.33 11.94
CA LEU A 90 2.23 -10.17 11.18
C LEU A 90 3.70 -10.00 11.62
N PHE A 91 4.02 -8.91 12.34
CA PHE A 91 5.37 -8.54 12.75
C PHE A 91 5.55 -8.49 14.28
N ALA A 92 4.51 -8.88 15.02
CA ALA A 92 4.50 -8.89 16.48
C ALA A 92 5.13 -10.17 17.07
#